data_AF-A0A8B6G4R1-F1
#
_entry.id   AF-A0A8B6G4R1-F1
#
_cell.length_a   1.000
_cell.length_b   1.000
_cell.length_c   1.000
_cell.angle_alpha   90.00
_cell.angle_beta   90.00
_cell.angle_gamma   90.00
#
_symmetry.space_group_name_H-M   'P 1'
#
loop_
_entity.id
_entity.type
_entity.pdbx_description
1 polymer ?
#
loop_
_entity_poly.entity_id
_entity_poly.type
_entity_poly.pdbx_seq_one_letter_code
_entity_poly.pdbx_strand_id
1 'polypeptide(L)'
;MTPEGDVKVILAGFVIATNIEASRWTEDNVISSNVVNDGNTLLTFSQWINANRNTGAIPPHDHAALFTGYDLAEKITDKRTIGIAYLSRVCNSYASSVNEETFNAMIIHIAAHELAHNLGASHDSYHSNGCSAEFGYVMSPSLPNSEYSSATSASRNFIFSSCSRAAIGAYIAGLETNCLENSPMDGLVDLTLAAFNPGETVYGVDDQCRLTYAPNGGSAMCRENYPLTTMKWASVCYRLQCRNPANLNGPCSSQFAHDGTACGNYKWCQQGQCVSSVDAPNVPDICPFGDDPLFNCDINQCSQYGQQIRSGKCCYTCLVPKTTTSTSTSTTTTTPPTTITTPITTTITLTTTTPTTTPTTTTPTTTPTTTTTPTTKTTTMQSTTTRVIKTTRQTSMNTPVTTDKSFSQSFDELADHDLKTAMALFVHLVAML
;
A
#
# COMPACT_ATOMS: atom_id res chain seq x y z
N MET A 1 -22.06 12.89 3.99
CA MET A 1 -21.11 13.85 3.40
C MET A 1 -20.65 14.74 4.54
N THR A 2 -19.45 14.50 5.06
CA THR A 2 -18.87 15.40 6.06
C THR A 2 -18.46 16.69 5.33
N PRO A 3 -18.50 17.86 5.99
CA PRO A 3 -17.97 19.12 5.44
C PRO A 3 -16.47 19.08 5.05
N GLU A 4 -15.80 17.95 5.31
CA GLU A 4 -14.37 17.71 5.17
C GLU A 4 -14.02 16.91 3.90
N GLY A 5 -15.01 16.32 3.20
CA GLY A 5 -14.87 15.58 1.94
C GLY A 5 -14.01 14.31 2.02
N ASP A 6 -14.29 13.31 1.17
CA ASP A 6 -13.40 12.14 1.02
C ASP A 6 -12.48 12.36 -0.20
N VAL A 7 -11.16 12.20 -0.06
CA VAL A 7 -10.23 12.21 -1.21
C VAL A 7 -9.92 10.76 -1.59
N LYS A 8 -10.32 10.36 -2.79
CA LYS A 8 -9.96 9.05 -3.35
C LYS A 8 -8.64 9.13 -4.11
N VAL A 9 -7.74 8.20 -3.80
CA VAL A 9 -6.48 8.00 -4.54
C VAL A 9 -6.68 6.89 -5.58
N ILE A 10 -6.46 7.22 -6.85
CA ILE A 10 -6.65 6.32 -7.99
C ILE A 10 -5.32 6.19 -8.73
N LEU A 11 -4.85 4.96 -8.98
CA LEU A 11 -3.61 4.77 -9.71
C LEU A 11 -3.76 5.17 -11.18
N ALA A 12 -2.98 6.15 -11.61
CA ALA A 12 -2.90 6.56 -13.02
C ALA A 12 -1.88 5.70 -13.80
N GLY A 13 -0.79 5.32 -13.14
CA GLY A 13 0.24 4.43 -13.67
C GLY A 13 1.52 4.52 -12.87
N PHE A 14 2.56 3.84 -13.33
CA PHE A 14 3.88 3.85 -12.71
C PHE A 14 5.00 3.79 -13.76
N VAL A 15 6.17 4.28 -13.37
CA VAL A 15 7.42 4.18 -14.13
C VAL A 15 8.47 3.55 -13.22
N ILE A 16 9.10 2.47 -13.67
CA ILE A 16 10.21 1.82 -12.96
C ILE A 16 11.49 2.19 -13.70
N ALA A 17 12.40 2.87 -13.01
CA ALA A 17 13.72 3.18 -13.55
C ALA A 17 14.68 2.03 -13.27
N THR A 18 15.08 1.33 -14.34
CA THR A 18 15.91 0.12 -14.25
C THR A 18 17.39 0.37 -14.56
N ASN A 19 17.81 1.63 -14.70
CA ASN A 19 19.21 2.03 -14.89
C ASN A 19 19.40 3.50 -14.46
N ILE A 20 20.67 3.90 -14.32
CA ILE A 20 21.05 5.25 -13.86
C ILE A 20 20.52 6.37 -14.78
N GLU A 21 20.52 6.15 -16.09
CA GLU A 21 20.03 7.14 -17.06
C GLU A 21 18.53 7.37 -16.94
N ALA A 22 17.79 6.32 -16.56
CA ALA A 22 16.36 6.36 -16.34
C ALA A 22 15.96 6.96 -14.98
N SER A 23 16.91 7.22 -14.06
CA SER A 23 16.65 7.75 -12.71
C SER A 23 17.52 8.97 -12.36
N ARG A 24 17.90 9.79 -13.35
CA ARG A 24 18.77 10.97 -13.13
C ARG A 24 18.25 11.94 -12.06
N TRP A 25 16.95 12.01 -11.82
CA TRP A 25 16.35 12.78 -10.72
C TRP A 25 16.76 12.28 -9.32
N THR A 26 17.21 11.04 -9.18
CA THR A 26 17.76 10.47 -7.94
C THR A 26 19.28 10.40 -8.01
N GLU A 27 19.82 9.85 -9.10
CA GLU A 27 21.24 9.54 -9.25
C GLU A 27 22.15 10.78 -9.27
N ASP A 28 21.66 11.90 -9.81
CA ASP A 28 22.44 13.16 -9.84
C ASP A 28 22.53 13.83 -8.48
N ASN A 29 21.77 13.34 -7.50
CA ASN A 29 21.67 13.90 -6.16
C ASN A 29 22.30 12.99 -5.10
N VAL A 30 23.04 11.95 -5.51
CA VAL A 30 23.79 11.08 -4.60
C VAL A 30 24.90 11.86 -3.90
N ILE A 31 24.84 11.92 -2.56
CA ILE A 31 25.82 12.61 -1.71
C ILE A 31 26.77 11.66 -0.97
N SER A 32 26.41 10.38 -0.85
CA SER A 32 27.31 9.31 -0.42
C SER A 32 26.78 7.96 -0.90
N SER A 33 27.54 6.88 -0.75
CA SER A 33 27.24 5.55 -1.33
C SER A 33 25.74 5.19 -1.33
N ASN A 34 25.04 5.28 -0.19
CA ASN A 34 23.59 4.98 -0.06
C ASN A 34 22.72 6.17 0.33
N VAL A 35 23.14 7.40 0.03
CA VAL A 35 22.42 8.60 0.49
C VAL A 35 22.24 9.58 -0.64
N VAL A 36 21.03 10.08 -0.82
CA VAL A 36 20.70 11.17 -1.76
C VAL A 36 20.25 12.41 -1.00
N ASN A 37 20.51 13.57 -1.59
CA ASN A 37 19.99 14.82 -1.05
C ASN A 37 18.47 14.89 -1.28
N ASP A 38 17.69 14.99 -0.20
CA ASP A 38 16.23 14.95 -0.22
C ASP A 38 15.61 16.10 -1.06
N GLY A 39 15.95 17.35 -0.76
CA GLY A 39 15.40 18.54 -1.41
C GLY A 39 15.77 18.65 -2.89
N ASN A 40 17.02 18.35 -3.27
CA ASN A 40 17.45 18.36 -4.66
C ASN A 40 16.80 17.22 -5.45
N THR A 41 16.62 16.04 -4.84
CA THR A 41 15.89 14.92 -5.44
C THR A 41 14.44 15.30 -5.71
N LEU A 42 13.75 15.88 -4.72
CA LEU A 42 12.37 16.36 -4.89
C LEU A 42 12.26 17.42 -6.00
N LEU A 43 13.19 18.37 -6.05
CA LEU A 43 13.22 19.42 -7.06
C LEU A 43 13.41 18.84 -8.47
N THR A 44 14.45 18.03 -8.66
CA THR A 44 14.77 17.45 -9.99
C THR A 44 13.72 16.46 -10.45
N PHE A 45 13.10 15.70 -9.53
CA PHE A 45 11.96 14.84 -9.84
C PHE A 45 10.76 15.67 -10.33
N SER A 46 10.44 16.77 -9.64
CA SER A 46 9.37 17.69 -10.04
C SER A 46 9.64 18.31 -11.42
N GLN A 47 10.88 18.72 -11.69
CA GLN A 47 11.28 19.23 -13.00
C GLN A 47 11.11 18.18 -14.10
N TRP A 48 11.50 16.93 -13.83
CA TRP A 48 11.32 15.84 -14.78
C TRP A 48 9.83 15.55 -15.05
N ILE A 49 8.97 15.55 -14.02
CA ILE A 49 7.51 15.43 -14.19
C ILE A 49 6.98 16.53 -15.12
N ASN A 50 7.35 17.79 -14.86
CA ASN A 50 6.90 18.92 -15.65
C ASN A 50 7.35 18.85 -17.11
N ALA A 51 8.60 18.42 -17.34
CA ALA A 51 9.12 18.23 -18.69
C ALA A 51 8.40 17.12 -19.47
N ASN A 52 7.79 16.15 -18.77
CA ASN A 52 7.16 14.97 -19.38
C ASN A 52 5.62 14.99 -19.35
N ARG A 53 4.98 15.92 -18.64
CA ARG A 53 3.52 15.98 -18.45
C ARG A 53 2.72 15.99 -19.77
N ASN A 54 3.28 16.58 -20.83
CA ASN A 54 2.62 16.71 -22.14
C ASN A 54 3.33 15.92 -23.27
N THR A 55 4.29 15.05 -22.94
CA THR A 55 5.04 14.27 -23.95
C THR A 55 4.41 12.91 -24.21
N GLY A 56 3.47 12.48 -23.36
CA GLY A 56 2.94 11.11 -23.36
C GLY A 56 3.88 10.09 -22.71
N ALA A 57 5.03 10.50 -22.17
CA ALA A 57 5.97 9.61 -21.49
C ALA A 57 5.51 9.19 -20.08
N ILE A 58 4.69 10.01 -19.43
CA ILE A 58 4.06 9.73 -18.14
C ILE A 58 2.54 9.87 -18.25
N PRO A 59 1.75 9.12 -17.46
CA PRO A 59 0.30 9.27 -17.48
C PRO A 59 -0.12 10.65 -16.95
N PRO A 60 -1.27 11.19 -17.38
CA PRO A 60 -1.92 12.30 -16.67
C PRO A 60 -2.09 11.94 -15.19
N HIS A 61 -1.89 12.90 -14.29
CA HIS A 61 -1.93 12.68 -12.85
C HIS A 61 -2.09 14.02 -12.10
N ASP A 62 -2.57 13.93 -10.87
CA ASP A 62 -2.72 15.07 -9.96
C ASP A 62 -1.56 15.14 -8.96
N HIS A 63 -0.98 13.99 -8.60
CA HIS A 63 0.22 13.87 -7.76
C HIS A 63 1.15 12.76 -8.25
N ALA A 64 2.45 12.93 -8.05
CA ALA A 64 3.46 11.91 -8.37
C ALA A 64 4.36 11.62 -7.15
N ALA A 65 4.44 10.36 -6.75
CA ALA A 65 5.24 9.91 -5.60
C ALA A 65 6.43 9.07 -6.09
N LEU A 66 7.65 9.50 -5.76
CA LEU A 66 8.87 8.74 -5.98
C LEU A 66 9.13 7.83 -4.78
N PHE A 67 9.44 6.56 -5.02
CA PHE A 67 9.91 5.57 -4.06
C PHE A 67 11.34 5.22 -4.40
N THR A 68 12.25 5.33 -3.43
CA THR A 68 13.69 5.15 -3.63
C THR A 68 14.29 4.27 -2.56
N GLY A 69 15.18 3.34 -2.94
CA GLY A 69 15.96 2.53 -2.01
C GLY A 69 17.18 3.24 -1.40
N TYR A 70 17.39 4.53 -1.72
CA TYR A 70 18.42 5.36 -1.09
C TYR A 70 17.92 5.97 0.23
N ASP A 71 18.80 6.08 1.21
CA ASP A 71 18.55 6.90 2.41
C ASP A 71 18.36 8.37 1.99
N LEU A 72 17.31 9.01 2.48
CA LEU A 72 17.09 10.44 2.28
C LEU A 72 17.82 11.26 3.36
N ALA A 73 18.42 12.37 2.96
CA ALA A 73 19.08 13.27 3.89
C ALA A 73 19.21 14.70 3.34
N GLU A 74 19.14 15.71 4.21
CA GLU A 74 19.50 17.08 3.81
C GLU A 74 21.01 17.17 3.57
N LYS A 75 21.79 16.51 4.44
CA LYS A 75 23.26 16.45 4.41
C LYS A 75 23.71 15.09 4.91
N ILE A 76 24.93 14.66 4.59
CA ILE A 76 25.47 13.34 5.00
C ILE A 76 25.34 13.08 6.52
N THR A 77 25.36 14.15 7.33
CA THR A 77 25.25 14.09 8.79
C THR A 77 23.81 14.12 9.34
N ASP A 78 22.79 14.35 8.51
CA ASP A 78 21.37 14.44 8.93
C ASP A 78 20.48 13.50 8.10
N LYS A 79 20.42 12.24 8.53
CA LYS A 79 19.66 11.14 7.91
C LYS A 79 18.30 10.91 8.56
N ARG A 80 17.60 11.97 8.99
CA ARG A 80 16.31 11.84 9.67
C ARG A 80 15.13 11.86 8.69
N THR A 81 15.35 12.34 7.47
CA THR A 81 14.34 12.39 6.42
C THR A 81 14.08 10.97 5.92
N ILE A 82 12.82 10.57 5.86
CA ILE A 82 12.34 9.29 5.28
C ILE A 82 11.29 9.54 4.19
N GLY A 83 10.87 10.79 4.05
CA GLY A 83 9.89 11.29 3.10
C GLY A 83 10.03 12.81 3.02
N ILE A 84 9.75 13.37 1.84
CA ILE A 84 9.69 14.81 1.64
C ILE A 84 8.68 15.17 0.54
N ALA A 85 7.91 16.21 0.80
CA ALA A 85 6.97 16.80 -0.14
C ALA A 85 6.91 18.32 -0.01
N TYR A 86 6.38 18.96 -1.03
CA TYR A 86 6.01 20.36 -0.92
C TYR A 86 4.67 20.53 -0.20
N LEU A 87 4.57 21.54 0.66
CA LEU A 87 3.31 21.92 1.29
C LEU A 87 2.41 22.67 0.32
N SER A 88 1.13 22.28 0.24
CA SER A 88 0.10 22.96 -0.54
C SER A 88 0.51 23.12 -2.01
N ARG A 89 0.71 21.99 -2.68
CA ARG A 89 1.10 21.95 -4.10
C ARG A 89 0.25 21.06 -5.00
N VAL A 90 -0.81 20.44 -4.49
CA VAL A 90 -1.77 19.75 -5.36
C VAL A 90 -2.30 20.72 -6.44
N CYS A 91 -2.57 20.20 -7.64
CA CYS A 91 -3.00 20.99 -8.79
C CYS A 91 -1.98 22.03 -9.31
N ASN A 92 -0.69 21.90 -8.99
CA ASN A 92 0.36 22.69 -9.63
C ASN A 92 1.58 21.86 -10.06
N SER A 93 2.62 22.53 -10.56
CA SER A 93 3.83 21.93 -11.12
C SER A 93 4.74 21.24 -10.10
N TYR A 94 4.44 21.34 -8.81
CA TYR A 94 5.21 20.75 -7.72
C TYR A 94 4.39 19.75 -6.91
N ALA A 95 3.34 19.19 -7.53
CA ALA A 95 2.50 18.14 -6.95
C ALA A 95 3.24 16.79 -6.90
N SER A 96 4.25 16.72 -6.04
CA SER A 96 5.18 15.59 -5.98
C SER A 96 5.68 15.31 -4.56
N SER A 97 6.08 14.06 -4.32
CA SER A 97 6.77 13.62 -3.10
C SER A 97 7.89 12.63 -3.41
N VAL A 98 8.84 12.50 -2.49
CA VAL A 98 9.90 11.48 -2.48
C VAL A 98 9.81 10.71 -1.17
N ASN A 99 9.85 9.39 -1.24
CA ASN A 99 9.61 8.48 -0.12
C ASN A 99 10.75 7.44 -0.11
N GLU A 100 11.39 7.27 1.03
CA GLU A 100 12.37 6.22 1.26
C GLU A 100 11.64 4.88 1.39
N GLU A 101 11.96 3.91 0.54
CA GLU A 101 11.34 2.59 0.54
C GLU A 101 11.84 1.78 1.75
N THR A 102 10.92 1.35 2.60
CA THR A 102 11.22 0.60 3.83
C THR A 102 10.96 -0.91 3.70
N PHE A 103 10.46 -1.38 2.55
CA PHE A 103 10.08 -2.76 2.24
C PHE A 103 9.10 -3.39 3.25
N ASN A 104 8.37 -2.56 3.98
CA ASN A 104 7.39 -2.99 4.97
C ASN A 104 6.21 -2.00 5.00
N ALA A 105 5.20 -2.27 5.82
CA ALA A 105 3.98 -1.45 5.86
C ALA A 105 4.20 0.04 6.17
N MET A 106 5.37 0.45 6.67
CA MET A 106 5.68 1.86 6.92
C MET A 106 5.66 2.73 5.68
N ILE A 107 6.02 2.19 4.52
CA ILE A 107 6.05 2.98 3.28
C ILE A 107 4.67 3.55 2.92
N ILE A 108 3.59 2.85 3.30
CA ILE A 108 2.22 3.31 3.12
C ILE A 108 1.94 4.54 4.00
N HIS A 109 2.43 4.53 5.24
CA HIS A 109 2.29 5.67 6.16
C HIS A 109 3.10 6.88 5.67
N ILE A 110 4.34 6.66 5.24
CA ILE A 110 5.21 7.72 4.68
C ILE A 110 4.52 8.34 3.45
N ALA A 111 4.10 7.52 2.47
CA ALA A 111 3.45 8.03 1.27
C ALA A 111 2.15 8.81 1.56
N ALA A 112 1.34 8.36 2.52
CA ALA A 112 0.15 9.06 2.95
C ALA A 112 0.47 10.41 3.63
N HIS A 113 1.51 10.43 4.48
CA HIS A 113 2.00 11.65 5.13
C HIS A 113 2.47 12.69 4.10
N GLU A 114 3.31 12.26 3.14
CA GLU A 114 3.85 13.15 2.12
C GLU A 114 2.79 13.66 1.13
N LEU A 115 1.81 12.81 0.80
CA LEU A 115 0.65 13.26 0.01
C LEU A 115 -0.17 14.32 0.76
N ALA A 116 -0.35 14.15 2.07
CA ALA A 116 -1.12 15.08 2.87
C ALA A 116 -0.45 16.47 3.00
N HIS A 117 0.88 16.54 3.03
CA HIS A 117 1.61 17.83 2.86
C HIS A 117 1.21 18.51 1.55
N ASN A 118 1.18 17.76 0.45
CA ASN A 118 0.78 18.30 -0.86
C ASN A 118 -0.68 18.81 -0.87
N LEU A 119 -1.56 18.13 -0.14
CA LEU A 119 -2.94 18.49 0.10
C LEU A 119 -3.13 19.58 1.18
N GLY A 120 -2.04 20.14 1.71
CA GLY A 120 -2.06 21.33 2.57
C GLY A 120 -2.10 21.06 4.07
N ALA A 121 -1.93 19.82 4.53
CA ALA A 121 -1.73 19.53 5.94
C ALA A 121 -0.28 19.81 6.36
N SER A 122 -0.09 20.67 7.36
CA SER A 122 1.18 20.75 8.09
C SER A 122 1.25 19.64 9.16
N HIS A 123 2.43 19.45 9.76
CA HIS A 123 2.57 18.56 10.91
C HIS A 123 1.61 18.92 12.05
N ASP A 124 1.07 17.88 12.69
CA ASP A 124 0.43 17.96 13.99
C ASP A 124 1.46 18.48 15.01
N SER A 125 1.11 19.53 15.76
CA SER A 125 2.07 20.24 16.61
C SER A 125 1.72 20.15 18.08
N TYR A 126 2.73 20.14 18.94
CA TYR A 126 2.58 20.06 20.40
C TYR A 126 1.68 21.16 20.99
N HIS A 127 1.63 22.32 20.33
CA HIS A 127 0.88 23.49 20.76
C HIS A 127 -0.52 23.59 20.16
N SER A 128 -0.92 22.63 19.30
CA SER A 128 -2.24 22.61 18.73
C SER A 128 -3.24 21.93 19.67
N ASN A 129 -4.33 22.64 20.00
CA ASN A 129 -5.41 22.08 20.81
C ASN A 129 -6.07 20.92 20.06
N GLY A 130 -5.93 19.70 20.58
CA GLY A 130 -6.59 18.50 20.04
C GLY A 130 -5.80 17.73 18.97
N CYS A 131 -4.63 18.22 18.52
CA CYS A 131 -3.81 17.58 17.49
C CYS A 131 -2.33 17.55 17.88
N SER A 132 -2.04 17.25 19.15
CA SER A 132 -0.67 17.08 19.62
C SER A 132 0.04 15.97 18.84
N ALA A 133 1.30 16.20 18.48
CA ALA A 133 2.20 15.21 17.89
C ALA A 133 2.26 13.90 18.70
N GLU A 134 2.10 13.98 20.03
CA GLU A 134 2.10 12.81 20.93
C GLU A 134 0.95 11.84 20.66
N PHE A 135 -0.12 12.27 19.98
CA PHE A 135 -1.22 11.38 19.63
C PHE A 135 -0.83 10.40 18.52
N GLY A 136 0.18 10.70 17.70
CA GLY A 136 0.67 9.78 16.66
C GLY A 136 -0.28 9.61 15.48
N TYR A 137 -1.06 10.64 15.13
CA TYR A 137 -1.82 10.65 13.87
C TYR A 137 -0.89 10.68 12.66
N VAL A 138 -1.42 10.44 11.46
CA VAL A 138 -0.64 10.37 10.22
C VAL A 138 0.29 11.57 10.03
N MET A 139 -0.13 12.79 10.42
CA MET A 139 0.68 14.00 10.28
C MET A 139 1.58 14.31 11.48
N SER A 140 1.83 13.35 12.38
CA SER A 140 2.84 13.54 13.43
C SER A 140 4.23 13.75 12.82
N PRO A 141 5.05 14.69 13.33
CA PRO A 141 6.39 14.96 12.80
C PRO A 141 7.40 13.84 13.06
N SER A 142 7.01 12.83 13.83
CA SER A 142 7.81 11.65 14.15
C SER A 142 7.05 10.40 13.74
N LEU A 143 7.77 9.40 13.24
CA LEU A 143 7.17 8.12 12.92
C LEU A 143 6.47 7.49 14.13
N PRO A 144 5.35 6.80 13.89
CA PRO A 144 4.75 5.99 14.93
C PRO A 144 5.70 4.88 15.38
N ASN A 145 5.91 4.79 16.69
CA ASN A 145 6.75 3.75 17.27
C ASN A 145 5.91 2.49 17.56
N SER A 146 6.14 1.43 16.79
CA SER A 146 5.49 0.12 16.95
C SER A 146 5.83 -0.57 18.27
N GLU A 147 6.99 -0.27 18.87
CA GLU A 147 7.46 -0.89 20.13
C GLU A 147 6.52 -0.54 21.31
N TYR A 148 6.10 0.73 21.37
CA TYR A 148 5.25 1.27 22.44
C TYR A 148 3.77 1.39 22.05
N SER A 149 3.41 0.89 20.87
CA SER A 149 2.04 0.94 20.40
C SER A 149 1.15 0.03 21.24
N SER A 150 0.08 0.61 21.78
CA SER A 150 -1.13 -0.08 22.20
C SER A 150 -2.08 -0.18 21.01
N ALA A 151 -3.09 -1.05 21.09
CA ALA A 151 -4.20 -1.07 20.14
C ALA A 151 -4.74 0.36 19.86
N THR A 152 -5.15 1.09 20.90
CA THR A 152 -5.76 2.42 20.75
C THR A 152 -4.82 3.47 20.16
N SER A 153 -3.52 3.39 20.44
CA SER A 153 -2.55 4.31 19.83
C SER A 153 -2.21 3.91 18.41
N ALA A 154 -2.14 2.62 18.11
CA ALA A 154 -1.84 2.12 16.78
C ALA A 154 -2.88 2.53 15.76
N SER A 155 -4.18 2.51 16.11
CA SER A 155 -5.24 2.93 15.20
C SER A 155 -5.16 4.41 14.81
N ARG A 156 -4.56 5.25 15.66
CA ARG A 156 -4.35 6.67 15.33
C ARG A 156 -3.34 6.84 14.19
N ASN A 157 -2.36 5.96 14.09
CA ASN A 157 -1.35 5.97 13.02
C ASN A 157 -1.94 5.78 11.61
N PHE A 158 -3.21 5.36 11.51
CA PHE A 158 -3.93 5.11 10.26
C PHE A 158 -4.97 6.18 9.93
N ILE A 159 -5.11 7.22 10.77
CA ILE A 159 -6.11 8.28 10.56
C ILE A 159 -5.48 9.66 10.68
N PHE A 160 -6.00 10.59 9.88
CA PHE A 160 -5.67 12.01 9.98
C PHE A 160 -6.32 12.62 11.23
N SER A 161 -5.59 13.53 11.90
CA SER A 161 -6.15 14.33 13.00
C SER A 161 -7.25 15.25 12.48
N SER A 162 -8.11 15.76 13.37
CA SER A 162 -9.11 16.76 12.98
C SER A 162 -8.48 18.03 12.40
N CYS A 163 -7.26 18.39 12.83
CA CYS A 163 -6.55 19.55 12.30
C CYS A 163 -6.04 19.29 10.88
N SER A 164 -5.47 18.11 10.62
CA SER A 164 -5.03 17.74 9.27
C SER A 164 -6.22 17.71 8.30
N ARG A 165 -7.35 17.11 8.71
CA ARG A 165 -8.57 17.08 7.87
C ARG A 165 -9.10 18.48 7.57
N ALA A 166 -9.16 19.35 8.58
CA ALA A 166 -9.60 20.73 8.39
C ALA A 166 -8.66 21.52 7.47
N ALA A 167 -7.35 21.33 7.60
CA ALA A 167 -6.35 21.97 6.73
C ALA A 167 -6.47 21.49 5.28
N ILE A 168 -6.61 20.18 5.05
CA ILE A 168 -6.82 19.59 3.72
C ILE A 168 -8.09 20.13 3.09
N GLY A 169 -9.22 20.08 3.81
CA GLY A 169 -10.50 20.58 3.31
C GLY A 169 -10.46 22.06 2.96
N ALA A 170 -9.85 22.89 3.82
CA ALA A 170 -9.70 24.33 3.58
C ALA A 170 -8.82 24.63 2.36
N TYR A 171 -7.73 23.87 2.18
CA TYR A 171 -6.84 24.07 1.03
C TYR A 171 -7.52 23.68 -0.28
N ILE A 172 -8.17 22.50 -0.34
CA ILE A 172 -8.91 22.04 -1.53
C ILE A 172 -10.02 23.03 -1.90
N ALA A 173 -10.80 23.48 -0.92
CA ALA A 173 -11.88 24.46 -1.14
C ALA A 173 -11.37 25.84 -1.61
N GLY A 174 -10.10 26.16 -1.35
CA GLY A 174 -9.46 27.40 -1.76
C GLY A 174 -8.74 27.35 -3.10
N LEU A 175 -8.74 26.22 -3.80
CA LEU A 175 -8.07 26.09 -5.10
C LEU A 175 -8.77 26.93 -6.18
N GLU A 176 -8.02 27.81 -6.85
CA GLU A 176 -8.55 28.61 -7.97
C GLU A 176 -8.93 27.75 -9.19
N THR A 177 -8.17 26.68 -9.43
CA THR A 177 -8.47 25.66 -10.44
C THR A 177 -8.32 24.30 -9.78
N ASN A 178 -9.44 23.62 -9.55
CA ASN A 178 -9.46 22.37 -8.83
C ASN A 178 -9.31 21.18 -9.79
N CYS A 179 -8.09 20.65 -9.89
CA CYS A 179 -7.81 19.44 -10.65
C CYS A 179 -8.44 18.16 -10.07
N LEU A 180 -8.99 18.22 -8.85
CA LEU A 180 -9.55 17.08 -8.12
C LEU A 180 -11.04 16.83 -8.40
N GLU A 181 -11.70 17.74 -9.12
CA GLU A 181 -13.11 17.62 -9.53
C GLU A 181 -13.30 16.74 -10.77
N ASN A 182 -12.19 16.32 -11.39
CA ASN A 182 -12.22 15.49 -12.57
C ASN A 182 -12.70 14.08 -12.23
N SER A 183 -13.66 13.55 -13.00
CA SER A 183 -13.93 12.11 -12.96
C SER A 183 -12.70 11.35 -13.46
N PRO A 184 -12.34 10.22 -12.85
CA PRO A 184 -11.21 9.43 -13.32
C PRO A 184 -11.41 9.08 -14.80
N MET A 185 -10.37 9.28 -15.61
CA MET A 185 -10.41 8.96 -17.04
C MET A 185 -10.89 7.52 -17.26
N ASP A 186 -11.76 7.31 -18.25
CA ASP A 186 -12.24 5.97 -18.61
C ASP A 186 -11.06 5.01 -18.84
N GLY A 187 -11.02 3.91 -18.08
CA GLY A 187 -9.99 2.88 -18.19
C GLY A 187 -8.83 2.97 -17.19
N LEU A 188 -8.85 3.92 -16.25
CA LEU A 188 -7.98 3.86 -15.07
C LEU A 188 -8.35 2.65 -14.20
N VAL A 189 -7.33 1.97 -13.68
CA VAL A 189 -7.54 0.93 -12.69
C VAL A 189 -7.92 1.62 -11.40
N ASP A 190 -9.21 1.60 -11.07
CA ASP A 190 -9.64 1.86 -9.72
C ASP A 190 -9.08 0.76 -8.83
N LEU A 191 -7.89 0.98 -8.26
CA LEU A 191 -7.28 0.06 -7.31
C LEU A 191 -8.11 -0.08 -6.03
N THR A 192 -9.17 0.73 -5.84
CA THR A 192 -10.16 0.44 -4.79
C THR A 192 -10.93 -0.87 -5.04
N LEU A 193 -10.74 -1.51 -6.20
CA LEU A 193 -11.35 -2.78 -6.61
C LEU A 193 -10.40 -3.99 -6.72
N ALA A 194 -9.11 -3.87 -6.37
CA ALA A 194 -8.39 -5.04 -5.88
C ALA A 194 -8.74 -5.15 -4.38
N ALA A 195 -9.91 -5.72 -4.10
CA ALA A 195 -10.53 -5.84 -2.77
C ALA A 195 -9.75 -6.76 -1.80
N PHE A 196 -8.41 -6.69 -1.82
CA PHE A 196 -7.53 -7.52 -1.04
C PHE A 196 -6.56 -6.63 -0.30
N ASN A 197 -6.61 -6.74 1.02
CA ASN A 197 -5.62 -6.11 1.85
C ASN A 197 -4.27 -6.82 1.65
N PRO A 198 -3.11 -6.14 1.60
CA PRO A 198 -1.83 -6.78 1.27
C PRO A 198 -1.48 -7.98 2.16
N GLY A 199 -1.89 -7.96 3.43
CA GLY A 199 -1.69 -9.06 4.37
C GLY A 199 -2.62 -10.27 4.17
N GLU A 200 -3.67 -10.14 3.35
CA GLU A 200 -4.65 -11.20 3.10
C GLU A 200 -4.16 -12.19 2.03
N THR A 201 -3.62 -11.68 0.91
CA THR A 201 -3.32 -12.52 -0.27
C THR A 201 -1.87 -12.44 -0.75
N VAL A 202 -1.08 -11.47 -0.27
CA VAL A 202 0.26 -11.19 -0.83
C VAL A 202 1.38 -11.49 0.17
N TYR A 203 1.26 -11.04 1.42
CA TYR A 203 2.35 -11.13 2.39
C TYR A 203 1.90 -11.73 3.73
N GLY A 204 2.23 -12.99 3.98
CA GLY A 204 2.09 -13.59 5.31
C GLY A 204 3.03 -12.94 6.33
N VAL A 205 2.83 -13.17 7.64
CA VAL A 205 3.66 -12.55 8.69
C VAL A 205 5.15 -12.82 8.55
N ASP A 206 5.55 -14.02 8.10
CA ASP A 206 6.95 -14.34 7.86
C ASP A 206 7.48 -13.67 6.59
N ASP A 207 6.65 -13.48 5.57
CA ASP A 207 7.01 -12.72 4.36
C ASP A 207 7.26 -11.25 4.68
N GLN A 208 6.38 -10.65 5.49
CA GLN A 208 6.54 -9.26 5.97
C GLN A 208 7.85 -9.09 6.75
N CYS A 209 8.21 -10.08 7.59
CA CYS A 209 9.50 -10.07 8.28
C CYS A 209 10.68 -10.25 7.31
N ARG A 210 10.58 -11.16 6.33
CA ARG A 210 11.62 -11.38 5.32
C ARG A 210 11.86 -10.11 4.49
N LEU A 211 10.81 -9.41 4.07
CA LEU A 211 10.90 -8.17 3.29
C LEU A 211 11.51 -7.01 4.08
N THR A 212 11.21 -6.90 5.36
CA THR A 212 11.85 -5.91 6.27
C THR A 212 13.38 -5.99 6.25
N TYR A 213 13.94 -7.17 5.99
CA TYR A 213 15.39 -7.41 5.93
C TYR A 213 15.89 -7.80 4.53
N ALA A 214 15.13 -7.47 3.49
CA ALA A 214 15.56 -7.69 2.11
C ALA A 214 16.87 -6.90 1.80
N PRO A 215 17.74 -7.42 0.90
CA PRO A 215 17.64 -8.70 0.20
C PRO A 215 18.18 -9.89 1.01
N ASN A 216 18.83 -9.64 2.17
CA ASN A 216 19.53 -10.66 2.96
C ASN A 216 18.62 -11.83 3.42
N GLY A 217 17.31 -11.60 3.47
CA GLY A 217 16.32 -12.64 3.76
C GLY A 217 16.49 -13.27 5.15
N GLY A 218 15.88 -14.43 5.37
CA GLY A 218 16.12 -15.24 6.59
C GLY A 218 15.49 -14.72 7.88
N SER A 219 14.65 -13.68 7.82
CA SER A 219 13.82 -13.26 8.94
C SER A 219 12.49 -14.02 8.98
N ALA A 220 11.94 -14.18 10.18
CA ALA A 220 10.64 -14.76 10.43
C ALA A 220 10.04 -14.14 11.69
N MET A 221 8.74 -14.32 11.88
CA MET A 221 8.02 -13.79 13.04
C MET A 221 8.50 -14.46 14.34
N CYS A 222 8.74 -13.65 15.38
CA CYS A 222 9.05 -14.09 16.73
C CYS A 222 7.81 -14.54 17.50
N ARG A 223 7.24 -15.69 17.10
CA ARG A 223 6.02 -16.28 17.67
C ARG A 223 6.08 -16.44 19.20
N GLU A 224 7.27 -16.65 19.75
CA GLU A 224 7.55 -16.78 21.18
C GLU A 224 7.40 -15.50 22.00
N ASN A 225 7.45 -14.32 21.37
CA ASN A 225 7.38 -13.05 22.09
C ASN A 225 5.93 -12.61 22.40
N TYR A 226 4.94 -13.31 21.84
CA TYR A 226 3.54 -12.99 22.02
C TYR A 226 2.98 -13.66 23.29
N PRO A 227 2.23 -12.91 24.11
CA PRO A 227 1.77 -13.40 25.41
C PRO A 227 0.76 -14.54 25.22
N LEU A 228 0.85 -15.58 26.04
CA LEU A 228 -0.03 -16.76 25.98
C LEU A 228 -1.43 -16.45 26.54
N THR A 229 -2.18 -15.59 25.85
CA THR A 229 -3.55 -15.19 26.20
C THR A 229 -4.55 -15.63 25.12
N THR A 230 -5.85 -15.47 25.39
CA THR A 230 -6.93 -15.71 24.42
C THR A 230 -6.85 -14.81 23.18
N MET A 231 -6.12 -13.69 23.27
CA MET A 231 -5.88 -12.76 22.16
C MET A 231 -4.38 -12.67 21.83
N LYS A 232 -3.66 -13.78 21.96
CA LYS A 232 -2.20 -13.88 21.74
C LYS A 232 -1.74 -13.13 20.50
N TRP A 233 -2.46 -13.29 19.39
CA TRP A 233 -2.08 -12.76 18.09
C TRP A 233 -2.67 -11.38 17.78
N ALA A 234 -3.49 -10.81 18.66
CA ALA A 234 -4.10 -9.51 18.41
C ALA A 234 -3.05 -8.38 18.30
N SER A 235 -1.94 -8.49 19.05
CA SER A 235 -0.87 -7.49 19.00
C SER A 235 -0.02 -7.55 17.74
N VAL A 236 -0.16 -8.57 16.89
CA VAL A 236 0.52 -8.61 15.58
C VAL A 236 0.12 -7.39 14.75
N CYS A 237 -1.13 -6.96 14.83
CA CYS A 237 -1.66 -5.87 14.02
C CYS A 237 -0.98 -4.52 14.27
N TYR A 238 -0.39 -4.31 15.45
CA TYR A 238 0.31 -3.07 15.77
C TYR A 238 1.77 -3.25 16.18
N ARG A 239 2.22 -4.50 16.32
CA ARG A 239 3.56 -4.87 16.76
C ARG A 239 3.92 -6.26 16.22
N LEU A 240 4.16 -6.34 14.91
CA LEU A 240 4.74 -7.51 14.27
C LEU A 240 6.22 -7.60 14.66
N GLN A 241 6.64 -8.68 15.32
CA GLN A 241 8.01 -8.82 15.80
C GLN A 241 8.81 -9.75 14.89
N CYS A 242 9.88 -9.22 14.30
CA CYS A 242 10.70 -9.92 13.30
C CYS A 242 12.10 -10.21 13.83
N ARG A 243 12.61 -11.42 13.56
CA ARG A 243 13.97 -11.82 13.94
C ARG A 243 14.99 -11.07 13.08
N ASN A 244 16.04 -10.55 13.72
CA ASN A 244 17.16 -10.01 12.97
C ASN A 244 17.97 -11.15 12.36
N PRO A 245 18.10 -11.28 11.03
CA PRO A 245 18.87 -12.36 10.41
C PRO A 245 20.36 -12.32 10.78
N ALA A 246 20.92 -11.16 11.12
CA ALA A 246 22.29 -11.04 11.59
C ALA A 246 22.50 -11.55 13.02
N ASN A 247 21.42 -11.69 13.81
CA ASN A 247 21.46 -12.24 15.16
C ASN A 247 20.10 -12.88 15.52
N LEU A 248 19.88 -14.12 15.06
CA LEU A 248 18.63 -14.86 15.27
C LEU A 248 18.28 -15.11 16.74
N ASN A 249 19.28 -15.05 17.63
CA ASN A 249 19.11 -15.20 19.07
C ASN A 249 19.00 -13.84 19.80
N GLY A 250 19.08 -12.73 19.07
CA GLY A 250 18.95 -11.38 19.59
C GLY A 250 17.51 -10.94 19.81
N PRO A 251 17.30 -9.70 20.30
CA PRO A 251 15.96 -9.14 20.40
C PRO A 251 15.34 -8.96 19.01
N CYS A 252 14.03 -9.17 18.92
CA CYS A 252 13.27 -8.95 17.70
C CYS A 252 12.98 -7.47 17.49
N SER A 253 12.97 -7.03 16.23
CA SER A 253 12.54 -5.68 15.87
C SER A 253 11.02 -5.63 15.72
N SER A 254 10.41 -4.51 16.10
CA SER A 254 8.96 -4.31 15.93
C SER A 254 8.68 -3.58 14.62
N GLN A 255 7.75 -4.11 13.84
CA GLN A 255 7.29 -3.62 12.55
C GLN A 255 5.76 -3.46 12.57
N PHE A 256 5.24 -2.73 11.59
CA PHE A 256 3.80 -2.67 11.35
C PHE A 256 3.39 -3.84 10.46
N ALA A 257 2.30 -4.50 10.84
CA ALA A 257 1.67 -5.48 9.96
C ALA A 257 0.85 -4.74 8.91
N HIS A 258 0.76 -5.30 7.70
CA HIS A 258 -0.23 -4.83 6.74
C HIS A 258 -1.64 -5.11 7.22
N ASP A 259 -2.59 -4.24 6.89
CA ASP A 259 -4.01 -4.59 6.96
C ASP A 259 -4.24 -5.90 6.16
N GLY A 260 -5.23 -6.69 6.57
CA GLY A 260 -5.51 -8.03 6.04
C GLY A 260 -4.71 -9.16 6.68
N THR A 261 -3.62 -8.86 7.39
CA THR A 261 -2.82 -9.89 8.07
C THR A 261 -3.70 -10.68 9.04
N ALA A 262 -3.72 -12.01 8.93
CA ALA A 262 -4.52 -12.84 9.83
C ALA A 262 -4.14 -12.57 11.31
N CYS A 263 -5.10 -12.62 12.22
CA CYS A 263 -4.83 -12.51 13.66
C CYS A 263 -5.69 -13.48 14.50
N GLY A 264 -6.42 -14.37 13.83
CA GLY A 264 -7.28 -15.38 14.41
C GLY A 264 -8.27 -15.92 13.38
N ASN A 265 -9.15 -16.81 13.81
CA ASN A 265 -10.18 -17.38 12.97
C ASN A 265 -11.22 -16.32 12.57
N TYR A 266 -11.40 -16.10 11.27
CA TYR A 266 -12.25 -15.02 10.74
C TYR A 266 -11.87 -13.65 11.32
N LYS A 267 -10.56 -13.43 11.52
CA LYS A 267 -10.02 -12.18 12.04
C LYS A 267 -8.76 -11.76 11.30
N TRP A 268 -8.65 -10.47 11.07
CA TRP A 268 -7.50 -9.85 10.43
C TRP A 268 -7.15 -8.50 11.04
N CYS A 269 -6.00 -7.98 10.65
CA CYS A 269 -5.58 -6.64 11.00
C CYS A 269 -6.31 -5.60 10.15
N GLN A 270 -6.89 -4.61 10.81
CA GLN A 270 -7.48 -3.43 10.19
C GLN A 270 -7.16 -2.22 11.05
N GLN A 271 -6.43 -1.25 10.49
CA GLN A 271 -6.01 -0.03 11.19
C GLN A 271 -5.34 -0.33 12.54
N GLY A 272 -4.44 -1.30 12.54
CA GLY A 272 -3.71 -1.73 13.75
C GLY A 272 -4.53 -2.52 14.76
N GLN A 273 -5.79 -2.86 14.47
CA GLN A 273 -6.66 -3.68 15.33
C GLN A 273 -6.86 -5.08 14.77
N CYS A 274 -6.97 -6.07 15.65
CA CYS A 274 -7.46 -7.39 15.27
C CYS A 274 -8.99 -7.42 15.32
N VAL A 275 -9.63 -7.35 14.16
CA VAL A 275 -11.09 -7.25 14.02
C VAL A 275 -11.66 -8.52 13.40
N SER A 276 -12.93 -8.82 13.67
CA SER A 276 -13.64 -9.95 13.05
C SER A 276 -14.23 -9.55 11.71
N SER A 277 -14.09 -10.41 10.71
CA SER A 277 -14.65 -10.23 9.37
C SER A 277 -15.02 -11.58 8.77
N VAL A 278 -16.14 -11.66 8.06
CA VAL A 278 -16.57 -12.88 7.36
C VAL A 278 -15.68 -13.22 6.16
N ASP A 279 -15.01 -12.21 5.62
CA ASP A 279 -14.08 -12.34 4.50
C ASP A 279 -12.66 -12.67 4.96
N ALA A 280 -12.37 -12.57 6.27
CA ALA A 280 -11.06 -12.91 6.81
C ALA A 280 -10.82 -14.43 6.80
N PRO A 281 -9.54 -14.88 6.77
CA PRO A 281 -9.21 -16.30 6.66
C PRO A 281 -9.82 -17.19 7.75
N ASN A 282 -10.33 -18.36 7.34
CA ASN A 282 -10.69 -19.44 8.24
C ASN A 282 -9.42 -20.22 8.65
N VAL A 283 -8.77 -19.74 9.70
CA VAL A 283 -7.55 -20.33 10.27
C VAL A 283 -7.73 -20.59 11.76
N PRO A 284 -7.10 -21.61 12.36
CA PRO A 284 -7.23 -21.87 13.78
C PRO A 284 -6.73 -20.69 14.63
N ASP A 285 -7.50 -20.24 15.63
CA ASP A 285 -7.09 -19.15 16.54
C ASP A 285 -5.74 -19.41 17.23
N ILE A 286 -5.43 -20.67 17.49
CA ILE A 286 -4.17 -21.09 18.10
C ILE A 286 -2.98 -21.07 17.14
N CYS A 287 -3.23 -21.08 15.83
CA CYS A 287 -2.21 -21.25 14.79
C CYS A 287 -2.56 -20.51 13.49
N PRO A 288 -2.80 -19.18 13.52
CA PRO A 288 -3.21 -18.44 12.34
C PRO A 288 -2.09 -18.28 11.29
N PHE A 289 -0.84 -18.57 11.67
CA PHE A 289 0.36 -18.30 10.86
C PHE A 289 1.11 -19.56 10.42
N GLY A 290 0.57 -20.75 10.70
CA GLY A 290 1.32 -21.99 10.52
C GLY A 290 2.52 -22.13 11.47
N ASP A 291 3.40 -23.06 11.15
CA ASP A 291 4.64 -23.32 11.89
C ASP A 291 5.70 -22.23 11.65
N ASP A 292 6.67 -22.15 12.56
CA ASP A 292 7.85 -21.31 12.41
C ASP A 292 8.80 -21.92 11.37
N PRO A 293 9.06 -21.21 10.26
CA PRO A 293 9.90 -21.74 9.18
C PRO A 293 11.35 -21.98 9.63
N LEU A 294 11.81 -21.37 10.73
CA LEU A 294 13.18 -21.51 11.22
C LEU A 294 13.35 -22.59 12.30
N PHE A 295 12.28 -23.24 12.75
CA PHE A 295 12.35 -24.24 13.83
C PHE A 295 12.39 -25.70 13.31
N ASN A 296 11.96 -25.96 12.08
CA ASN A 296 11.92 -27.29 11.44
C ASN A 296 11.17 -28.36 12.27
N CYS A 297 9.86 -28.20 12.41
CA CYS A 297 9.01 -29.08 13.21
C CYS A 297 8.87 -30.50 12.64
N ASP A 298 9.11 -31.53 13.47
CA ASP A 298 8.85 -32.94 13.15
C ASP A 298 7.60 -33.46 13.88
N ILE A 299 6.66 -34.03 13.12
CA ILE A 299 5.43 -34.65 13.64
C ILE A 299 5.71 -35.74 14.68
N ASN A 300 6.81 -36.49 14.53
CA ASN A 300 7.16 -37.58 15.44
C ASN A 300 7.68 -37.07 16.79
N GLN A 301 8.04 -35.79 16.87
CA GLN A 301 8.57 -35.14 18.06
C GLN A 301 7.54 -34.27 18.78
N CYS A 302 6.28 -34.24 18.33
CA CYS A 302 5.24 -33.40 18.92
C CYS A 302 5.01 -33.65 20.43
N SER A 303 5.27 -34.86 20.94
CA SER A 303 5.23 -35.17 22.37
C SER A 303 6.27 -34.39 23.20
N GLN A 304 7.34 -33.93 22.56
CA GLN A 304 8.44 -33.17 23.17
C GLN A 304 8.27 -31.65 22.96
N TYR A 305 7.42 -31.22 22.03
CA TYR A 305 7.24 -29.83 21.61
C TYR A 305 6.26 -29.02 22.47
N GLY A 306 6.03 -29.39 23.73
CA GLY A 306 4.99 -28.75 24.56
C GLY A 306 5.11 -27.22 24.64
N GLN A 307 6.33 -26.67 24.75
CA GLN A 307 6.54 -25.22 24.77
C GLN A 307 6.40 -24.60 23.37
N GLN A 308 6.96 -25.26 22.34
CA GLN A 308 6.96 -24.84 20.94
C GLN A 308 5.54 -24.80 20.38
N ILE A 309 4.69 -25.73 20.80
CA ILE A 309 3.27 -25.75 20.48
C ILE A 309 2.57 -24.53 21.09
N ARG A 310 2.78 -24.27 22.38
CA ARG A 310 2.18 -23.10 23.06
C ARG A 310 2.67 -21.77 22.48
N SER A 311 3.96 -21.66 22.19
CA SER A 311 4.53 -20.48 21.54
C SER A 311 4.14 -20.35 20.08
N GLY A 312 3.54 -21.36 19.46
CA GLY A 312 3.10 -21.33 18.07
C GLY A 312 4.20 -21.71 17.07
N LYS A 313 5.38 -22.14 17.53
CA LYS A 313 6.47 -22.58 16.64
C LYS A 313 6.14 -23.85 15.87
N CYS A 314 5.45 -24.81 16.50
CA CYS A 314 5.05 -26.07 15.87
C CYS A 314 3.54 -26.35 15.98
N CYS A 315 2.73 -25.30 16.02
CA CYS A 315 1.29 -25.45 16.24
C CYS A 315 0.59 -26.16 15.08
N TYR A 316 1.01 -25.93 13.84
CA TYR A 316 0.34 -26.49 12.66
C TYR A 316 0.68 -27.97 12.54
N THR A 317 1.97 -28.32 12.56
CA THR A 317 2.42 -29.71 12.51
C THR A 317 1.81 -30.53 13.64
N CYS A 318 1.75 -30.02 14.87
CA CYS A 318 1.38 -30.84 16.03
C CYS A 318 -0.07 -30.75 16.50
N LEU A 319 -0.82 -29.69 16.16
CA LEU A 319 -2.19 -29.51 16.66
C LEU A 319 -3.26 -29.50 15.57
N VAL A 320 -2.92 -29.15 14.33
CA VAL A 320 -3.91 -29.10 13.26
C VAL A 320 -4.06 -30.50 12.66
N PRO A 321 -5.23 -31.16 12.78
CA PRO A 321 -5.40 -32.48 12.23
C PRO A 321 -5.22 -32.42 10.71
N LYS A 322 -4.22 -33.12 10.17
CA LYS A 322 -4.24 -33.45 8.75
C LYS A 322 -5.42 -34.40 8.59
N THR A 323 -6.44 -33.99 7.84
CA THR A 323 -7.35 -34.96 7.23
C THR A 323 -6.48 -35.88 6.40
N THR A 324 -6.17 -37.05 6.95
CA THR A 324 -5.69 -38.16 6.15
C THR A 324 -6.81 -38.47 5.18
N THR A 325 -6.64 -38.06 3.92
CA THR A 325 -7.28 -38.73 2.80
C THR A 325 -6.69 -40.13 2.77
N SER A 326 -7.13 -40.95 3.73
CA SER A 326 -7.00 -42.38 3.65
C SER A 326 -7.94 -42.78 2.52
N THR A 327 -7.37 -43.08 1.37
CA THR A 327 -8.04 -43.88 0.35
C THR A 327 -8.30 -45.24 0.99
N SER A 328 -9.35 -45.32 1.79
CA SER A 328 -9.93 -46.58 2.20
C SER A 328 -10.59 -47.13 0.95
N THR A 329 -9.92 -48.07 0.30
CA THR A 329 -10.52 -48.92 -0.72
C THR A 329 -11.57 -49.77 -0.01
N SER A 330 -12.76 -49.21 0.19
CA SER A 330 -13.93 -49.94 0.65
C SER A 330 -14.54 -50.59 -0.58
N THR A 331 -14.19 -51.85 -0.82
CA THR A 331 -14.84 -52.70 -1.82
C THR A 331 -16.31 -52.83 -1.46
N THR A 332 -17.14 -51.97 -2.05
CA THR A 332 -18.58 -52.00 -1.88
C THR A 332 -19.17 -52.43 -3.21
N THR A 333 -19.56 -53.71 -3.29
CA THR A 333 -20.30 -54.28 -4.41
C THR A 333 -21.61 -53.50 -4.54
N THR A 334 -21.74 -52.71 -5.61
CA THR A 334 -22.97 -51.97 -5.92
C THR A 334 -23.53 -52.47 -7.24
N THR A 335 -24.73 -53.03 -7.15
CA THR A 335 -25.64 -53.33 -8.26
C THR A 335 -26.02 -52.00 -8.95
N PRO A 336 -26.24 -51.98 -10.29
CA PRO A 336 -26.44 -50.72 -11.01
C PRO A 336 -27.80 -50.07 -10.69
N PRO A 337 -27.89 -48.74 -10.49
CA PRO A 337 -29.16 -48.06 -10.34
C PRO A 337 -29.76 -47.66 -11.70
N THR A 338 -31.06 -47.90 -11.80
CA THR A 338 -31.95 -47.52 -12.90
C THR A 338 -32.03 -46.01 -13.05
N THR A 339 -31.88 -45.51 -14.27
CA THR A 339 -31.96 -44.09 -14.64
C THR A 339 -33.43 -43.64 -14.69
N ILE A 340 -33.79 -42.62 -13.91
CA ILE A 340 -35.02 -41.84 -14.12
C ILE A 340 -34.62 -40.38 -14.32
N THR A 341 -34.83 -39.90 -15.53
CA THR A 341 -34.56 -38.53 -15.99
C THR A 341 -35.81 -37.68 -15.78
N THR A 342 -35.69 -36.58 -15.03
CA THR A 342 -36.74 -35.54 -15.00
C THR A 342 -36.10 -34.19 -15.33
N PRO A 343 -36.56 -33.46 -16.35
CA PRO A 343 -36.01 -32.17 -16.72
C PRO A 343 -36.60 -31.05 -15.84
N ILE A 344 -35.74 -30.19 -15.30
CA ILE A 344 -36.15 -28.93 -14.67
C ILE A 344 -35.83 -27.80 -15.65
N THR A 345 -36.89 -27.09 -16.07
CA THR A 345 -36.83 -25.88 -16.88
C THR A 345 -36.86 -24.67 -15.95
N THR A 346 -35.83 -23.82 -15.99
CA THR A 346 -35.82 -22.55 -15.26
C THR A 346 -35.90 -21.39 -16.25
N THR A 347 -36.96 -20.59 -16.11
CA THR A 347 -37.28 -19.42 -16.96
C THR A 347 -36.54 -18.20 -16.44
N ILE A 348 -35.87 -17.46 -17.33
CA ILE A 348 -35.19 -16.19 -17.03
C ILE A 348 -36.14 -15.05 -17.41
N THR A 349 -36.47 -14.19 -16.44
CA THR A 349 -37.24 -12.96 -16.68
C THR A 349 -36.29 -11.77 -16.74
N LEU A 350 -36.23 -11.10 -17.90
CA LEU A 350 -35.50 -9.85 -18.11
C LEU A 350 -36.44 -8.66 -17.87
N THR A 351 -36.10 -7.78 -16.94
CA THR A 351 -36.75 -6.47 -16.76
C THR A 351 -35.85 -5.35 -17.26
N THR A 352 -36.26 -4.70 -18.34
CA THR A 352 -35.71 -3.48 -18.90
C THR A 352 -36.39 -2.25 -18.29
N THR A 353 -35.61 -1.29 -17.78
CA THR A 353 -36.09 0.04 -17.38
C THR A 353 -35.45 1.11 -18.25
N THR A 354 -36.30 1.89 -18.92
CA THR A 354 -35.96 3.02 -19.80
C THR A 354 -35.81 4.31 -18.99
N PRO A 355 -34.89 5.23 -19.33
CA PRO A 355 -34.73 6.50 -18.62
C PRO A 355 -35.72 7.57 -19.07
N THR A 356 -36.29 8.31 -18.11
CA THR A 356 -37.14 9.48 -18.31
C THR A 356 -36.30 10.76 -18.30
N THR A 357 -36.38 11.55 -19.36
CA THR A 357 -35.80 12.89 -19.47
C THR A 357 -36.82 13.97 -19.09
N THR A 358 -36.38 15.00 -18.38
CA THR A 358 -37.13 16.25 -18.19
C THR A 358 -36.19 17.44 -18.45
N PRO A 359 -36.60 18.46 -19.23
CA PRO A 359 -35.73 19.54 -19.70
C PRO A 359 -35.74 20.76 -18.75
N THR A 360 -34.60 21.47 -18.67
CA THR A 360 -34.59 22.83 -18.11
C THR A 360 -33.74 23.77 -18.95
N THR A 361 -34.32 24.95 -19.14
CA THR A 361 -34.05 26.01 -20.10
C THR A 361 -32.86 26.90 -19.73
N THR A 362 -32.15 27.34 -20.77
CA THR A 362 -31.09 28.37 -20.82
C THR A 362 -31.59 29.78 -20.51
N THR A 363 -30.75 30.66 -19.95
CA THR A 363 -30.64 32.10 -20.34
C THR A 363 -29.25 32.66 -19.94
N PRO A 364 -28.60 33.50 -20.77
CA PRO A 364 -27.20 33.92 -20.60
C PRO A 364 -27.05 35.32 -19.96
N THR A 365 -25.88 35.56 -19.35
CA THR A 365 -25.44 36.92 -18.97
C THR A 365 -23.95 37.13 -19.31
N THR A 366 -23.67 38.31 -19.83
CA THR A 366 -22.50 38.74 -20.60
C THR A 366 -21.57 39.70 -19.83
N THR A 367 -20.23 39.54 -20.01
CA THR A 367 -19.17 40.59 -20.15
C THR A 367 -18.63 41.31 -18.87
N PRO A 368 -17.39 41.89 -18.79
CA PRO A 368 -16.23 41.95 -19.71
C PRO A 368 -14.83 41.53 -19.15
N THR A 369 -13.94 41.34 -20.12
CA THR A 369 -12.47 41.35 -20.26
C THR A 369 -11.60 42.19 -19.29
N THR A 370 -10.40 41.68 -18.95
CA THR A 370 -9.12 42.40 -19.15
C THR A 370 -7.91 41.46 -19.25
N THR A 371 -7.07 41.77 -20.24
CA THR A 371 -5.85 41.10 -20.71
C THR A 371 -4.62 41.65 -20.03
N THR A 372 -3.62 40.82 -19.70
CA THR A 372 -2.19 41.19 -19.80
C THR A 372 -1.29 39.96 -19.96
N THR A 373 -0.66 39.85 -21.12
CA THR A 373 0.45 38.95 -21.49
C THR A 373 1.77 39.45 -20.89
N PRO A 374 2.76 38.56 -20.67
CA PRO A 374 4.06 38.81 -21.31
C PRO A 374 4.66 37.58 -22.01
N THR A 375 5.25 37.87 -23.17
CA THR A 375 6.16 37.08 -24.01
C THR A 375 7.38 36.55 -23.25
N THR A 376 8.00 35.42 -23.70
CA THR A 376 9.36 35.36 -24.29
C THR A 376 9.84 33.91 -24.63
N LYS A 377 10.33 33.76 -25.86
CA LYS A 377 11.34 32.87 -26.49
C LYS A 377 11.32 31.34 -26.34
N THR A 378 11.15 30.72 -27.51
CA THR A 378 11.47 29.35 -27.91
C THR A 378 12.98 29.12 -28.04
N THR A 379 13.48 28.02 -27.45
CA THR A 379 14.74 27.39 -27.85
C THR A 379 14.49 25.90 -28.03
N THR A 380 14.75 25.40 -29.24
CA THR A 380 14.55 24.00 -29.66
C THR A 380 15.70 23.13 -29.14
N MET A 381 15.41 21.99 -28.51
CA MET A 381 16.38 20.89 -28.39
C MET A 381 15.72 19.52 -28.59
N GLN A 382 16.51 18.64 -29.19
CA GLN A 382 16.14 17.39 -29.87
C GLN A 382 15.70 16.28 -28.91
N SER A 383 14.79 15.45 -29.44
CA SER A 383 14.24 14.25 -28.82
C SER A 383 15.25 13.09 -28.84
N THR A 384 15.47 12.48 -27.68
CA THR A 384 16.04 11.14 -27.52
C THR A 384 14.99 10.23 -26.88
N THR A 385 14.76 9.09 -27.52
CA THR A 385 13.68 8.15 -27.18
C THR A 385 14.07 7.26 -26.00
N THR A 386 13.48 7.48 -24.82
CA THR A 386 13.58 6.59 -23.66
C THR A 386 12.58 5.43 -23.80
N ARG A 387 13.04 4.20 -23.56
CA ARG A 387 12.21 2.99 -23.62
C ARG A 387 11.44 2.82 -22.31
N VAL A 388 10.20 3.31 -22.26
CA VAL A 388 9.28 3.18 -21.11
C VAL A 388 8.54 1.83 -21.20
N ILE A 389 8.69 0.97 -20.19
CA ILE A 389 7.83 -0.22 -20.05
C ILE A 389 6.51 0.24 -19.43
N LYS A 390 5.50 0.43 -20.28
CA LYS A 390 4.14 0.78 -19.90
C LYS A 390 3.35 -0.50 -19.62
N THR A 391 2.97 -0.76 -18.37
CA THR A 391 2.02 -1.82 -18.06
C THR A 391 0.62 -1.21 -17.94
N THR A 392 -0.13 -1.20 -19.04
CA THR A 392 -1.58 -0.94 -19.04
C THR A 392 -2.25 -2.20 -19.60
N ARG A 393 -2.84 -3.03 -18.73
CA ARG A 393 -3.46 -4.28 -19.17
C ARG A 393 -4.89 -4.00 -19.66
N GLN A 394 -5.05 -3.86 -20.97
CA GLN A 394 -6.33 -3.95 -21.66
C GLN A 394 -6.27 -5.18 -22.57
N THR A 395 -7.16 -6.16 -22.37
CA THR A 395 -7.88 -6.87 -23.45
C THR A 395 -8.80 -7.95 -22.86
N SER A 396 -10.07 -7.89 -23.25
CA SER A 396 -10.97 -9.03 -23.24
C SER A 396 -10.56 -10.02 -24.33
N MET A 397 -10.48 -11.32 -24.03
CA MET A 397 -10.95 -12.42 -24.88
C MET A 397 -11.06 -13.68 -24.01
N ASN A 398 -12.15 -14.42 -24.20
CA ASN A 398 -12.53 -15.63 -23.46
C ASN A 398 -11.46 -16.73 -23.54
N THR A 399 -10.84 -17.06 -22.41
CA THR A 399 -10.23 -18.37 -22.09
C THR A 399 -10.04 -18.48 -20.57
N PRO A 400 -10.04 -19.70 -19.99
CA PRO A 400 -10.33 -19.91 -18.58
C PRO A 400 -9.23 -19.37 -17.67
N VAL A 401 -9.68 -18.72 -16.59
CA VAL A 401 -8.90 -18.11 -15.54
C VAL A 401 -7.94 -19.12 -14.89
N THR A 402 -6.65 -18.95 -15.14
CA THR A 402 -5.60 -19.28 -14.19
C THR A 402 -5.14 -17.98 -13.55
N THR A 403 -5.37 -17.85 -12.25
CA THR A 403 -4.92 -16.75 -11.38
C THR A 403 -3.40 -16.61 -11.48
N ASP A 404 -2.93 -15.65 -12.27
CA ASP A 404 -1.51 -15.43 -12.49
C ASP A 404 -0.93 -14.49 -11.42
N LYS A 405 0.16 -14.94 -10.80
CA LYS A 405 0.89 -14.35 -9.67
C LYS A 405 1.78 -13.16 -10.11
N SER A 406 1.40 -12.43 -11.15
CA SER A 406 2.33 -11.60 -11.91
C SER A 406 2.61 -10.20 -11.33
N PHE A 407 2.06 -9.83 -10.18
CA PHE A 407 2.33 -8.54 -9.53
C PHE A 407 3.36 -8.65 -8.40
N SER A 408 3.36 -9.76 -7.64
CA SER A 408 4.33 -9.97 -6.55
C SER A 408 5.71 -10.38 -7.06
N GLN A 409 5.76 -11.19 -8.13
CA GLN A 409 7.03 -11.67 -8.71
C GLN A 409 7.89 -10.53 -9.28
N SER A 410 7.26 -9.46 -9.78
CA SER A 410 8.00 -8.30 -10.30
C SER A 410 8.68 -7.48 -9.20
N PHE A 411 8.19 -7.51 -7.96
CA PHE A 411 8.87 -6.85 -6.84
C PHE A 411 9.97 -7.73 -6.21
N ASP A 412 9.77 -9.06 -6.19
CA ASP A 412 10.82 -10.00 -5.75
C ASP A 412 12.05 -9.97 -6.69
N GLU A 413 11.88 -9.77 -8.00
CA GLU A 413 12.99 -9.59 -8.95
C GLU A 413 13.70 -8.22 -8.83
N LEU A 414 13.04 -7.19 -8.26
CA LEU A 414 13.62 -5.86 -8.03
C LEU A 414 14.56 -5.81 -6.83
N ALA A 415 14.50 -6.80 -5.94
CA ALA A 415 15.38 -6.91 -4.79
C ALA A 415 16.77 -7.51 -5.11
N ASP A 416 16.96 -8.07 -6.32
CA ASP A 416 18.10 -8.95 -6.63
C ASP A 416 19.20 -8.31 -7.51
N HIS A 417 19.13 -7.01 -7.81
CA HIS A 417 20.16 -6.32 -8.60
C HIS A 417 20.57 -4.99 -7.97
N ASP A 418 21.88 -4.68 -8.06
CA ASP A 418 22.64 -3.47 -7.65
C ASP A 418 22.05 -2.10 -8.05
N LEU A 419 20.83 -2.06 -8.57
CA LEU A 419 20.05 -0.87 -8.78
C LEU A 419 19.26 -0.57 -7.51
N LYS A 420 19.64 0.52 -6.85
CA LYS A 420 18.81 1.26 -5.90
C LYS A 420 17.64 1.83 -6.68
N THR A 421 16.72 0.94 -6.99
CA THR A 421 15.68 1.13 -8.00
C THR A 421 14.81 2.30 -7.55
N ALA A 422 14.60 3.24 -8.46
CA ALA A 422 13.66 4.34 -8.28
C ALA A 422 12.35 3.98 -8.99
N MET A 423 11.24 3.95 -8.26
CA MET A 423 9.91 3.78 -8.82
C MET A 423 9.13 5.08 -8.66
N ALA A 424 8.61 5.62 -9.75
CA ALA A 424 7.68 6.74 -9.73
C ALA A 424 6.25 6.24 -9.88
N LEU A 425 5.40 6.52 -8.89
CA LEU A 425 3.97 6.25 -8.87
C LEU A 425 3.20 7.51 -9.23
N PHE A 426 2.22 7.41 -10.12
CA PHE A 426 1.39 8.54 -10.55
C PHE A 426 -0.06 8.28 -10.16
N VAL A 427 -0.68 9.23 -9.48
CA VAL A 427 -2.04 9.07 -8.97
C VAL A 427 -2.95 10.21 -9.44
N HIS A 428 -4.18 9.82 -9.76
CA HIS A 428 -5.32 10.72 -9.84
C HIS A 428 -5.98 10.83 -8.48
N LEU A 429 -6.37 12.05 -8.12
CA LEU A 429 -6.97 12.36 -6.85
C LEU A 429 -8.37 12.91 -7.10
N VAL A 430 -9.38 12.26 -6.54
CA VAL A 430 -10.78 12.65 -6.75
C VAL A 430 -11.34 13.12 -5.41
N ALA A 431 -11.67 14.41 -5.32
CA ALA A 431 -12.31 14.98 -4.14
C ALA A 431 -13.82 14.74 -4.20
N MET A 432 -14.36 14.03 -3.21
CA MET A 432 -15.80 13.87 -3.00
C MET A 432 -16.25 14.94 -2.01
N LEU A 433 -16.51 16.14 -2.55
CA LEU A 433 -17.06 17.27 -1.80
C LEU A 433 -18.58 17.13 -1.60
#